data_AF-A0A924P324-F1
#
_entry.id   AF-A0A924P324-F1
#
_cell.length_a   1.000
_cell.length_b   1.000
_cell.length_c   1.000
_cell.angle_alpha   90.00
_cell.angle_beta   90.00
_cell.angle_gamma   90.00
#
_symmetry.space_group_name_H-M   'P 1'
#
loop_
_entity.id
_entity.type
_entity.pdbx_description
1 polymer ?
#
loop_
_entity_poly.entity_id
_entity_poly.type
_entity_poly.pdbx_seq_one_letter_code
_entity_poly.pdbx_strand_id
1 'polypeptide(L)'
;MQFEKVIGQKDTKEQLVHMVQHNRLSHALLFLGKEGSGALPLALAFAQYVVCEKVTGKNKSSFGHSLFGEPARDEGPVQTPHDSCGICSACIKSNQLIHPDIHFTYPVVSKKAGHTPVSTDYIVEWRKFIGGQSYGNAFDWLQFIGAENKQGNITAEECND
;
A
#
# COMPACT_ATOMS: atom_id res chain seq x y z
N MET A 1 -2.77 -5.66 -2.97
CA MET A 1 -3.58 -6.48 -2.06
C MET A 1 -4.94 -5.83 -1.81
N GLN A 2 -6.03 -6.61 -1.75
CA GLN A 2 -7.40 -6.14 -1.46
C GLN A 2 -7.79 -6.47 -0.01
N PHE A 3 -8.75 -5.74 0.57
CA PHE A 3 -9.20 -5.99 1.95
C PHE A 3 -9.83 -7.37 2.12
N GLU A 4 -10.48 -7.89 1.08
CA GLU A 4 -11.05 -9.25 1.07
C GLU A 4 -9.99 -10.33 1.32
N LYS A 5 -8.76 -10.12 0.85
CA LYS A 5 -7.65 -11.09 1.00
C LYS A 5 -7.05 -11.12 2.40
N VAL A 6 -7.32 -10.09 3.22
CA VAL A 6 -6.84 -10.01 4.59
C VAL A 6 -7.82 -10.76 5.49
N ILE A 7 -7.33 -11.71 6.28
CA ILE A 7 -8.21 -12.53 7.13
C ILE A 7 -8.62 -11.72 8.37
N GLY A 8 -9.92 -11.66 8.65
CA GLY A 8 -10.46 -11.02 9.87
C GLY A 8 -10.48 -9.49 9.83
N GLN A 9 -10.41 -8.88 11.02
CA GLN A 9 -10.31 -7.42 11.26
C GLN A 9 -11.43 -6.59 10.60
N LYS A 10 -12.69 -7.06 10.69
CA LYS A 10 -13.85 -6.42 10.03
C LYS A 10 -14.04 -4.97 10.48
N ASP A 11 -14.12 -4.75 11.79
CA ASP A 11 -14.36 -3.43 12.37
C ASP A 11 -13.27 -2.42 11.98
N THR A 12 -12.01 -2.84 12.00
CA THR A 12 -10.87 -1.99 11.60
C THR A 12 -10.93 -1.64 10.12
N LYS A 13 -11.28 -2.59 9.24
CA LYS A 13 -11.45 -2.32 7.81
C LYS A 13 -12.57 -1.31 7.55
N GLU A 14 -13.70 -1.45 8.24
CA GLU A 14 -14.82 -0.52 8.15
C GLU A 14 -14.41 0.89 8.60
N GLN A 15 -13.70 1.00 9.73
CA GLN A 15 -13.17 2.28 10.22
C GLN A 15 -12.21 2.94 9.22
N LEU A 16 -11.28 2.17 8.63
CA LEU A 16 -10.34 2.67 7.62
C LEU A 16 -11.07 3.21 6.39
N VAL A 17 -12.07 2.46 5.90
CA VAL A 17 -12.91 2.87 4.77
C VAL A 17 -13.65 4.16 5.11
N HIS A 18 -14.27 4.25 6.30
CA HIS A 18 -14.96 5.46 6.75
C HIS A 18 -14.02 6.67 6.84
N MET A 19 -12.78 6.52 7.31
CA MET A 19 -11.82 7.63 7.37
C MET A 19 -11.53 8.22 5.99
N VAL A 20 -11.37 7.37 4.97
CA VAL A 20 -11.12 7.81 3.60
C VAL A 20 -12.38 8.42 2.98
N GLN A 21 -13.55 7.81 3.15
CA GLN A 21 -14.82 8.30 2.61
C GLN A 21 -15.21 9.68 3.15
N HIS A 22 -14.96 9.93 4.44
CA HIS A 22 -15.23 11.23 5.06
C HIS A 22 -14.10 12.25 4.81
N ASN A 23 -13.06 11.88 4.06
CA ASN A 23 -11.88 12.71 3.82
C ASN A 23 -11.21 13.19 5.13
N ARG A 24 -11.18 12.31 6.14
CA ARG A 24 -10.57 12.56 7.47
C ARG A 24 -9.46 11.55 7.75
N LEU A 25 -8.52 11.44 6.82
CA LEU A 25 -7.37 10.56 6.94
C LEU A 25 -6.24 11.24 7.72
N SER A 26 -5.78 10.60 8.80
CA SER A 26 -4.64 11.08 9.58
C SER A 26 -3.34 10.98 8.79
N HIS A 27 -2.47 11.99 8.89
CA HIS A 27 -1.16 12.00 8.23
C HIS A 27 -0.24 10.84 8.66
N ALA A 28 -0.46 10.29 9.85
CA ALA A 28 0.27 9.14 10.36
C ALA A 28 -0.71 8.13 10.98
N LEU A 29 -0.60 6.88 10.59
CA LEU A 29 -1.37 5.75 11.12
C LEU A 29 -0.40 4.66 11.53
N LEU A 30 -0.59 4.14 12.75
CA LEU A 30 0.21 3.04 13.29
C LEU A 30 -0.65 1.76 13.34
N PHE A 31 -0.23 0.74 12.59
CA PHE A 31 -0.84 -0.59 12.63
C PHE A 31 -0.06 -1.47 13.59
N LEU A 32 -0.60 -1.69 14.79
CA LEU A 32 0.01 -2.55 15.79
C LEU A 32 -0.75 -3.88 15.90
N GLY A 33 -0.01 -4.99 15.82
CA GLY A 33 -0.56 -6.32 15.98
C GLY A 33 0.52 -7.33 16.36
N LYS A 34 0.11 -8.47 16.91
CA LYS A 34 1.01 -9.60 17.16
C LYS A 34 1.51 -10.18 15.84
N GLU A 35 2.62 -10.90 15.87
CA GLU A 35 3.09 -11.64 14.69
C GLU A 35 2.00 -12.58 14.16
N GLY A 36 1.85 -12.65 12.84
CA GLY A 36 0.79 -13.42 12.18
C GLY A 36 -0.62 -12.80 12.22
N SER A 37 -0.84 -11.67 12.91
CA SER A 37 -2.16 -11.03 12.98
C SER A 37 -2.64 -10.39 11.67
N GLY A 38 -1.75 -10.22 10.69
CA GLY A 38 -2.09 -9.60 9.41
C GLY A 38 -2.04 -8.07 9.39
N ALA A 39 -1.30 -7.44 10.32
CA ALA A 39 -1.12 -5.99 10.32
C ALA A 39 -0.43 -5.47 9.04
N LEU A 40 0.65 -6.12 8.60
CA LEU A 40 1.35 -5.80 7.35
C LEU A 40 0.43 -5.92 6.11
N PRO A 41 -0.26 -7.04 5.86
CA PRO A 41 -1.16 -7.15 4.71
C PRO A 41 -2.35 -6.19 4.80
N LEU A 42 -2.84 -5.86 6.00
CA LEU A 42 -3.84 -4.81 6.17
C LEU A 42 -3.30 -3.43 5.74
N ALA A 43 -2.10 -3.05 6.18
CA ALA A 43 -1.47 -1.79 5.80
C ALA A 43 -1.25 -1.69 4.28
N LEU A 44 -0.79 -2.78 3.65
CA LEU A 44 -0.64 -2.87 2.19
C LEU A 44 -1.97 -2.74 1.46
N ALA A 45 -3.03 -3.39 1.96
CA ALA A 45 -4.37 -3.28 1.38
C ALA A 45 -4.93 -1.86 1.52
N PHE A 46 -4.71 -1.22 2.67
CA PHE A 46 -5.12 0.16 2.90
C PHE A 46 -4.36 1.15 2.01
N ALA A 47 -3.05 0.99 1.84
CA ALA A 47 -2.27 1.79 0.89
C ALA A 47 -2.81 1.66 -0.55
N GLN A 48 -3.16 0.44 -0.99
CA GLN A 48 -3.81 0.23 -2.29
C GLN A 48 -5.18 0.92 -2.36
N TYR A 49 -5.96 0.88 -1.28
CA TYR A 49 -7.28 1.51 -1.21
C TYR A 49 -7.19 3.04 -1.37
N VAL A 50 -6.25 3.69 -0.67
CA VAL A 50 -6.05 5.15 -0.72
C VAL A 50 -5.67 5.62 -2.13
N VAL A 51 -4.85 4.85 -2.84
CA VAL A 51 -4.32 5.19 -4.17
C VAL A 51 -5.28 4.79 -5.31
N CYS A 52 -6.38 4.09 -5.00
CA CYS A 52 -7.34 3.63 -5.99
C CYS A 52 -8.11 4.79 -6.66
N GLU A 53 -7.91 4.97 -7.96
CA GLU A 53 -8.56 6.02 -8.77
C GLU A 53 -10.10 6.06 -8.66
N LYS A 54 -10.75 4.89 -8.53
CA LYS A 54 -12.21 4.80 -8.39
C LYS A 54 -12.70 5.23 -7.01
N VAL A 55 -11.87 5.12 -5.98
CA VAL A 55 -12.18 5.55 -4.62
C VAL A 55 -11.95 7.05 -4.49
N THR A 56 -10.84 7.56 -5.04
CA THR A 56 -10.51 8.99 -5.01
C THR A 56 -11.37 9.85 -5.97
N GLY A 57 -12.15 9.22 -6.85
CA GLY A 57 -13.03 9.95 -7.78
C GLY A 57 -12.32 10.63 -8.95
N LYS A 58 -11.08 10.23 -9.29
CA LYS A 58 -10.33 10.77 -10.45
C LYS A 58 -10.93 10.37 -11.81
N ASN A 59 -11.97 9.56 -11.82
CA ASN A 59 -12.84 9.34 -12.99
C ASN A 59 -13.86 10.46 -13.24
N LYS A 60 -13.72 11.61 -12.59
CA LYS A 60 -14.25 12.86 -13.15
C LYS A 60 -13.22 13.37 -14.16
N SER A 61 -13.18 12.77 -15.34
CA SER A 61 -12.81 13.57 -16.50
C SER A 61 -13.84 14.69 -16.54
N SER A 62 -13.42 15.85 -16.07
CA SER A 62 -13.96 17.16 -16.39
C SER A 62 -13.89 17.38 -17.91
N PHE A 63 -14.70 16.61 -18.66
CA PHE A 63 -15.55 17.24 -19.67
C PHE A 63 -16.61 17.95 -18.82
N GLY A 64 -16.43 19.22 -18.41
CA GLY A 64 -16.34 20.28 -19.41
C GLY A 64 -17.53 20.06 -20.32
N HIS A 65 -18.69 20.63 -19.96
CA HIS A 65 -19.94 20.58 -20.73
C HIS A 65 -19.63 20.29 -22.20
N SER A 66 -20.00 19.11 -22.70
CA SER A 66 -19.71 18.75 -24.09
C SER A 66 -20.16 19.92 -24.96
N LEU A 67 -19.19 20.57 -25.63
CA LEU A 67 -19.40 21.80 -26.41
C LEU A 67 -20.36 21.55 -27.59
N PHE A 68 -20.67 20.27 -27.85
CA PHE A 68 -21.54 19.78 -28.90
C PHE A 68 -22.88 19.20 -28.38
N GLY A 69 -23.27 19.50 -27.13
CA GLY A 69 -24.63 19.27 -26.67
C GLY A 69 -25.02 17.81 -26.46
N GLU A 70 -24.06 16.91 -26.23
CA GLU A 70 -24.38 15.55 -25.81
C GLU A 70 -24.89 15.54 -24.36
N PRO A 71 -25.98 14.81 -24.06
CA PRO A 71 -26.51 14.74 -22.72
C PRO A 71 -25.45 14.15 -21.78
N ALA A 72 -25.31 14.77 -20.61
CA ALA A 72 -24.48 14.24 -19.54
C ALA A 72 -24.89 12.78 -19.31
N ARG A 73 -23.92 11.87 -19.37
CA ARG A 73 -24.16 10.50 -18.92
C ARG A 73 -24.50 10.59 -17.45
N ASP A 74 -25.75 10.26 -17.13
CA ASP A 74 -26.25 10.20 -15.77
C ASP A 74 -25.55 9.00 -15.11
N GLU A 75 -24.34 9.24 -14.58
CA GLU A 75 -23.65 8.25 -13.79
C GLU A 75 -24.42 8.13 -12.48
N GLY A 76 -25.22 7.07 -12.40
CA GLY A 76 -26.01 6.70 -11.23
C GLY A 76 -25.17 6.66 -9.93
N PRO A 77 -25.84 6.49 -8.77
CA PRO A 77 -25.24 6.74 -7.47
C PRO A 77 -23.88 6.06 -7.35
N VAL A 78 -22.83 6.87 -7.18
CA VAL A 78 -21.45 6.42 -6.93
C VAL A 78 -21.45 5.67 -5.60
N GLN A 79 -21.66 4.36 -5.65
CA GLN A 79 -21.43 3.49 -4.51
C GLN A 79 -19.93 3.51 -4.27
N THR A 80 -19.47 4.25 -3.26
CA THR A 80 -18.08 4.23 -2.83
C THR A 80 -17.76 2.79 -2.42
N PRO A 81 -16.89 2.09 -3.15
CA PRO A 81 -16.66 0.68 -2.87
C PRO A 81 -15.96 0.56 -1.52
N HIS A 82 -16.40 -0.40 -0.70
CA HIS A 82 -15.74 -0.76 0.57
C HIS A 82 -14.36 -1.40 0.36
N ASP A 83 -14.00 -1.73 -0.88
CA ASP A 83 -12.67 -2.26 -1.25
C ASP A 83 -12.11 -1.55 -2.50
N SER A 84 -10.83 -1.73 -2.74
CA SER A 84 -10.14 -1.26 -3.92
C SER A 84 -10.59 -2.03 -5.17
N CYS A 85 -10.67 -1.34 -6.31
CA CYS A 85 -11.30 -1.90 -7.50
C CYS A 85 -10.50 -3.04 -8.16
N GLY A 86 -9.19 -3.15 -7.90
CA GLY A 86 -8.32 -4.20 -8.45
C GLY A 86 -7.99 -4.08 -9.94
N ILE A 87 -8.68 -3.22 -10.69
CA ILE A 87 -8.58 -3.15 -12.17
C ILE A 87 -8.01 -1.84 -12.71
N CYS A 88 -7.98 -0.76 -11.91
CA CYS A 88 -7.41 0.51 -12.39
C CYS A 88 -5.87 0.44 -12.45
N SER A 89 -5.28 1.36 -13.21
CA SER A 89 -3.83 1.40 -13.42
C SER A 89 -3.06 1.48 -12.10
N ALA A 90 -3.56 2.29 -11.18
CA ALA A 90 -3.03 2.46 -9.84
C ALA A 90 -3.12 1.17 -9.01
N CYS A 91 -4.26 0.46 -9.02
CA CYS A 91 -4.41 -0.82 -8.31
C CYS A 91 -3.49 -1.91 -8.85
N ILE A 92 -3.33 -2.02 -10.18
CA ILE A 92 -2.44 -3.02 -10.79
C ILE A 92 -0.99 -2.78 -10.35
N LYS A 93 -0.51 -1.53 -10.44
CA LYS A 93 0.85 -1.13 -10.04
C LYS A 93 1.06 -1.31 -8.52
N SER A 94 0.06 -0.95 -7.71
CA SER A 94 0.10 -1.12 -6.26
C SER A 94 0.17 -2.60 -5.87
N ASN A 95 -0.59 -3.47 -6.55
CA ASN A 95 -0.55 -4.91 -6.28
C ASN A 95 0.79 -5.56 -6.63
N GLN A 96 1.55 -4.97 -7.56
CA GLN A 96 2.92 -5.37 -7.88
C GLN A 96 3.99 -4.64 -7.04
N LEU A 97 3.58 -3.76 -6.10
CA LEU A 97 4.46 -2.94 -5.27
C LEU A 97 5.42 -2.08 -6.11
N ILE A 98 4.92 -1.54 -7.23
CA ILE A 98 5.66 -0.69 -8.17
C ILE A 98 5.02 0.69 -8.34
N HIS A 99 4.05 1.03 -7.49
CA HIS A 99 3.34 2.30 -7.60
C HIS A 99 4.28 3.46 -7.24
N PRO A 100 4.44 4.49 -8.08
CA PRO A 100 5.39 5.59 -7.83
C PRO A 100 5.07 6.37 -6.55
N ASP A 101 3.79 6.52 -6.21
CA ASP A 101 3.35 7.25 -5.01
C ASP A 101 3.35 6.38 -3.72
N ILE A 102 3.81 5.13 -3.79
CA ILE A 102 3.90 4.24 -2.62
C ILE A 102 5.36 3.91 -2.37
N HIS A 103 5.90 4.46 -1.28
CA HIS A 103 7.25 4.22 -0.83
C HIS A 103 7.26 3.18 0.29
N PHE A 104 8.26 2.31 0.27
CA PHE A 104 8.44 1.27 1.27
C PHE A 104 9.77 1.45 1.96
N THR A 105 9.72 1.57 3.28
CA THR A 105 10.89 1.58 4.14
C THR A 105 10.84 0.37 5.04
N TYR A 106 11.93 -0.39 5.11
CA TYR A 106 12.03 -1.60 5.91
C TYR A 106 13.48 -1.80 6.40
N PRO A 107 13.68 -2.56 7.48
CA PRO A 107 15.03 -2.76 8.03
C PRO A 107 15.92 -3.50 7.03
N VAL A 108 17.08 -2.93 6.75
CA VAL A 108 18.08 -3.48 5.81
C VAL A 108 19.46 -3.54 6.44
N VAL A 109 20.36 -4.28 5.80
CA VAL A 109 21.77 -4.39 6.17
C VAL A 109 22.65 -3.93 5.00
N SER A 110 23.88 -3.52 5.29
CA SER A 110 24.81 -3.09 4.25
C SER A 110 25.24 -4.26 3.33
N LYS A 111 24.96 -4.15 2.02
CA LYS A 111 25.45 -5.09 0.98
C LYS A 111 26.98 -5.04 0.84
N LYS A 112 27.58 -3.86 1.06
CA LYS A 112 29.02 -3.61 0.97
C LYS A 112 29.50 -2.82 2.18
N ALA A 113 30.70 -3.13 2.68
CA ALA A 113 31.31 -2.37 3.76
C ALA A 113 31.55 -0.91 3.32
N GLY A 114 31.04 0.06 4.08
CA GLY A 114 31.22 1.49 3.83
C GLY A 114 30.07 2.20 3.09
N HIS A 115 29.09 1.46 2.55
CA HIS A 115 27.86 2.06 2.02
C HIS A 115 26.74 1.96 3.05
N THR A 116 26.01 3.06 3.19
CA THR A 116 24.78 3.11 3.97
C THR A 116 23.69 2.32 3.24
N PRO A 117 23.03 1.38 3.92
CA PRO A 117 21.98 0.59 3.30
C PRO A 117 20.70 1.42 3.15
N VAL A 118 20.10 1.36 1.96
CA VAL A 118 18.80 1.98 1.63
C VAL A 118 17.80 0.88 1.30
N SER A 119 16.53 1.03 1.65
CA SER A 119 15.51 -0.01 1.38
C SER A 119 15.35 -0.27 -0.12
N THR A 120 15.50 0.77 -0.93
CA THR A 120 15.37 0.73 -2.41
C THR A 120 16.29 -0.32 -3.05
N ASP A 121 17.48 -0.57 -2.49
CA ASP A 121 18.45 -1.56 -2.99
C ASP A 121 17.93 -3.02 -2.91
N TYR A 122 16.93 -3.26 -2.07
CA TYR A 122 16.37 -4.58 -1.79
C TYR A 122 14.94 -4.73 -2.33
N ILE A 123 14.46 -3.80 -3.18
CA ILE A 123 13.07 -3.78 -3.64
C ILE A 123 12.66 -5.05 -4.41
N VAL A 124 13.61 -5.70 -5.11
CA VAL A 124 13.35 -6.92 -5.87
C VAL A 124 13.12 -8.10 -4.92
N GLU A 125 13.96 -8.20 -3.89
CA GLU A 125 13.86 -9.18 -2.81
C GLU A 125 12.58 -8.94 -2.00
N TRP A 126 12.26 -7.69 -1.69
CA TRP A 126 11.03 -7.29 -0.98
C TRP A 126 9.77 -7.74 -1.71
N ARG A 127 9.70 -7.51 -3.03
CA ARG A 127 8.57 -7.95 -3.87
C ARG A 127 8.40 -9.47 -3.85
N LYS A 128 9.50 -10.21 -3.89
CA LYS A 128 9.48 -11.68 -3.79
C LYS A 128 9.01 -12.13 -2.41
N PHE A 129 9.49 -11.48 -1.35
CA PHE A 129 9.11 -11.77 0.02
C PHE A 129 7.60 -11.57 0.25
N ILE A 130 7.05 -10.41 -0.11
CA ILE A 130 5.61 -10.15 0.04
C ILE A 130 4.76 -11.09 -0.84
N GLY A 131 5.25 -11.46 -2.01
CA GLY A 131 4.58 -12.42 -2.88
C GLY A 131 4.50 -13.84 -2.32
N GLY A 132 5.50 -14.27 -1.53
CA GLY A 132 5.53 -15.60 -0.91
C GLY A 132 4.98 -15.64 0.52
N GLN A 133 5.36 -14.68 1.36
CA GLN A 133 5.06 -14.62 2.79
C GLN A 133 4.36 -13.31 3.17
N SER A 134 3.10 -13.18 2.75
CA SER A 134 2.30 -11.97 3.02
C SER A 134 2.05 -11.66 4.51
N TYR A 135 2.24 -12.63 5.41
CA TYR A 135 2.07 -12.50 6.86
C TYR A 135 3.40 -12.60 7.63
N GLY A 136 4.54 -12.53 6.93
CA GLY A 136 5.86 -12.60 7.56
C GLY A 136 6.16 -11.43 8.48
N ASN A 137 7.06 -11.65 9.43
CA ASN A 137 7.56 -10.63 10.36
C ASN A 137 8.91 -10.06 9.91
N ALA A 138 9.48 -9.14 10.70
CA ALA A 138 10.78 -8.54 10.39
C ALA A 138 11.94 -9.55 10.47
N PHE A 139 11.83 -10.58 11.30
CA PHE A 139 12.83 -11.64 11.40
C PHE A 139 12.84 -12.52 10.15
N ASP A 140 11.67 -12.92 9.65
CA ASP A 140 11.49 -13.67 8.42
C ASP A 140 12.08 -12.91 7.21
N TRP A 141 11.89 -11.59 7.19
CA TRP A 141 12.51 -10.72 6.19
C TRP A 141 14.05 -10.74 6.27
N LEU A 142 14.63 -10.58 7.46
CA LEU A 142 16.08 -10.63 7.64
C LEU A 142 16.66 -12.02 7.28
N GLN A 143 15.93 -13.09 7.60
CA GLN A 143 16.29 -14.44 7.19
C GLN A 143 16.23 -14.59 5.66
N PHE A 144 15.21 -14.03 5.00
CA PHE A 144 15.05 -14.07 3.55
C PHE A 144 16.22 -13.43 2.80
N ILE A 145 16.78 -12.34 3.32
CA ILE A 145 17.95 -11.67 2.74
C ILE A 145 19.30 -12.26 3.21
N GLY A 146 19.30 -13.35 3.99
CA GLY A 146 20.51 -14.01 4.49
C GLY A 146 21.24 -13.22 5.58
N ALA A 147 20.53 -12.38 6.33
CA ALA A 147 21.06 -11.49 7.36
C ALA A 147 20.57 -11.82 8.77
N GLU A 148 20.23 -13.09 9.04
CA GLU A 148 19.67 -13.56 10.32
C GLU A 148 20.50 -13.19 11.57
N ASN A 149 21.82 -13.08 11.40
CA ASN A 149 22.76 -12.76 12.49
C ASN A 149 23.02 -11.26 12.68
N LYS A 150 22.41 -10.40 11.86
CA LYS A 150 22.59 -8.94 11.91
C LYS A 150 21.28 -8.27 12.27
N GLN A 151 21.34 -7.27 13.14
CA GLN A 151 20.20 -6.40 13.38
C GLN A 151 20.01 -5.49 12.17
N GLY A 152 18.89 -5.63 11.48
CA GLY A 152 18.50 -4.69 10.42
C GLY A 152 18.28 -3.29 11.00
N ASN A 153 18.67 -2.27 10.24
CA ASN A 153 18.52 -0.88 10.65
C ASN A 153 17.81 -0.08 9.55
N ILE A 154 17.08 0.96 9.97
CA ILE A 154 16.53 1.99 9.08
C ILE A 154 17.36 3.24 9.33
N THR A 155 18.14 3.65 8.33
CA THR A 155 19.09 4.76 8.50
C THR A 155 18.40 6.11 8.32
N ALA A 156 18.99 7.18 8.85
CA ALA A 156 18.46 8.53 8.66
C ALA A 156 18.51 9.00 7.19
N GLU A 157 19.38 8.39 6.38
CA GLU A 157 19.50 8.68 4.96
C GLU A 157 18.26 8.25 4.17
N GLU A 158 17.55 7.23 4.66
CA GLU A 158 16.27 6.79 4.13
C GLU A 158 15.19 7.89 4.16
N CYS A 159 15.27 8.81 5.14
CA CYS A 159 14.32 9.92 5.24
C CYS A 159 14.58 11.02 4.19
N ASN A 160 15.74 10.98 3.51
CA ASN A 160 16.13 11.98 2.51
C ASN A 160 15.89 11.51 1.07
N ASP A 161 15.50 10.25 0.87
CA ASP A 161 15.12 9.65 -0.43
C ASP A 161 13.63 9.92 -0.72
#